data_AF-X0ZUF5-F1
#
_entry.id   AF-X0ZUF5-F1
#
_cell.length_a   1.000
_cell.length_b   1.000
_cell.length_c   1.000
_cell.angle_alpha   90.00
_cell.angle_beta   90.00
_cell.angle_gamma   90.00
#
_symmetry.space_group_name_H-M   'P 1'
#
loop_
_entity.id
_entity.type
_entity.pdbx_description
1 polymer ?
#
loop_
_entity_poly.entity_id
_entity_poly.type
_entity_poly.pdbx_seq_one_letter_code
_entity_poly.pdbx_strand_id
1 'polypeptide(L)' 'MSSAPQLDTSGRPLRDLRISVTDRCNFRCTYCMPGDGCGEKYQFLPRREILSFEEIERLARLFVSLGATKLRVT' A
#
# COMPACT_ATOMS: atom_id res chain seq x y z
N MET A 1 16.04 17.87 -11.54
CA MET A 1 16.96 17.61 -10.42
C MET A 1 17.11 16.11 -10.31
N SER A 2 18.25 15.55 -10.70
CA SER A 2 18.50 14.11 -10.64
C SER A 2 18.92 13.75 -9.22
N SER A 3 17.96 13.47 -8.35
CA SER A 3 18.24 12.89 -7.03
C SER A 3 18.88 11.52 -7.24
N ALA A 4 20.01 11.25 -6.57
CA ALA A 4 20.55 9.89 -6.50
C ALA A 4 19.46 8.93 -6.01
N PRO A 5 19.43 7.68 -6.50
CA PRO A 5 18.41 6.72 -6.09
C PRO A 5 18.47 6.51 -4.58
N GLN A 6 17.32 6.62 -3.92
CA GLN A 6 17.20 6.30 -2.50
C GLN A 6 17.48 4.81 -2.32
N LEU A 7 18.53 4.49 -1.56
CA LEU A 7 18.96 3.13 -1.28
C LEU A 7 18.61 2.75 0.16
N ASP A 8 18.20 1.50 0.36
CA ASP A 8 18.12 0.93 1.71
C ASP A 8 19.50 0.52 2.26
N THR A 9 19.53 -0.03 3.47
CA THR A 9 20.76 -0.48 4.13
C THR A 9 21.47 -1.64 3.42
N SER A 10 20.79 -2.33 2.51
CA SER A 10 21.34 -3.38 1.65
C SER A 10 21.71 -2.86 0.25
N GLY A 11 21.60 -1.56 0.00
CA GLY A 11 21.93 -0.94 -1.29
C GLY A 11 20.87 -1.12 -2.38
N ARG A 12 19.63 -1.52 -2.05
CA ARG A 12 18.57 -1.72 -3.04
C ARG A 12 17.83 -0.40 -3.31
N PRO A 13 17.55 -0.05 -4.58
CA PRO A 13 16.87 1.19 -4.91
C PRO A 13 15.36 1.11 -4.67
N LEU A 14 14.77 2.23 -4.23
CA LEU A 14 13.33 2.43 -4.25
C LEU A 14 12.83 2.47 -5.71
N ARG A 15 11.97 1.53 -6.09
CA ARG A 15 11.41 1.43 -7.46
C ARG A 15 9.89 1.29 -7.49
N ASP A 16 9.36 0.39 -6.67
CA ASP A 16 7.95 0.01 -6.70
C ASP A 16 7.24 0.52 -5.45
N LEU A 17 6.14 1.26 -5.63
CA LEU A 17 5.22 1.65 -4.56
C LEU A 17 3.94 0.84 -4.68
N ARG A 18 3.67 0.00 -3.68
CA ARG A 18 2.40 -0.73 -3.54
C ARG A 18 1.47 0.04 -2.60
N ILE A 19 0.30 0.39 -3.08
CA ILE A 19 -0.71 1.15 -2.35
C ILE A 19 -1.85 0.21 -2.03
N SER A 20 -2.04 -0.10 -0.75
CA SER A 20 -3.20 -0.84 -0.25
C SER A 20 -4.36 0.15 -0.08
N VAL A 21 -5.41 0.03 -0.88
CA VAL A 21 -6.54 0.99 -0.84
C VAL A 21 -7.64 0.57 0.12
N THR A 22 -7.72 -0.72 0.44
CA THR A 22 -8.70 -1.26 1.38
C THR A 22 -8.18 -2.54 2.01
N ASP A 23 -8.69 -2.85 3.19
CA ASP A 23 -8.54 -4.12 3.90
C ASP A 23 -9.69 -5.09 3.60
N ARG A 24 -10.70 -4.66 2.83
CA ARG A 24 -11.87 -5.48 2.48
C ARG A 24 -11.63 -6.29 1.23
N CYS A 25 -12.03 -7.55 1.29
CA CYS A 25 -12.05 -8.47 0.16
C CYS A 25 -13.40 -9.17 0.08
N ASN A 26 -13.90 -9.38 -1.13
CA ASN A 26 -15.11 -10.16 -1.40
C ASN A 26 -14.88 -11.68 -1.35
N PHE A 27 -13.62 -12.12 -1.26
CA PHE A 27 -13.26 -13.53 -1.09
C PHE A 27 -12.79 -13.84 0.34
N ARG A 28 -12.82 -15.13 0.69
CA ARG A 28 -12.32 -15.68 1.95
C ARG A 28 -11.36 -16.83 1.65
N CYS A 29 -10.28 -16.50 0.95
CA CYS A 29 -9.27 -17.47 0.56
C CYS A 29 -8.61 -18.07 1.81
N THR A 30 -8.53 -19.39 1.90
CA THR A 30 -8.02 -20.13 3.07
C THR A 30 -6.60 -19.73 3.47
N TYR A 31 -5.77 -19.28 2.54
CA TYR A 31 -4.39 -18.88 2.76
C TYR A 31 -4.17 -17.38 2.97
N CYS A 32 -5.21 -16.55 2.84
CA CYS A 32 -5.09 -15.09 2.90
C CYS A 32 -6.07 -14.47 3.88
N MET A 33 -7.36 -14.76 3.73
CA MET A 33 -8.45 -14.28 4.58
C MET A 33 -9.27 -15.49 5.05
N PRO A 34 -8.71 -16.36 5.91
CA PRO A 34 -9.40 -17.54 6.40
C PRO A 34 -10.67 -17.14 7.15
N GLY A 35 -11.78 -17.82 6.87
CA GLY A 35 -13.11 -17.51 7.43
C GLY A 35 -13.14 -17.52 8.96
N ASP A 36 -12.25 -18.29 9.60
CA ASP A 36 -12.21 -18.44 11.05
C ASP A 36 -11.51 -17.26 11.75
N GLY A 37 -10.59 -16.57 11.05
CA GLY A 37 -9.85 -15.41 11.57
C GLY A 37 -10.32 -14.05 11.04
N CYS A 38 -10.96 -14.04 9.86
CA CYS A 38 -11.47 -12.84 9.17
C CYS A 38 -12.99 -12.95 8.84
N GLY A 39 -13.71 -13.73 9.64
CA GLY A 39 -15.16 -13.95 9.53
C GLY A 39 -16.00 -12.78 10.03
N GLU A 40 -17.26 -13.03 10.39
CA GLU A 40 -18.23 -11.98 10.81
C GLU A 40 -17.76 -11.07 11.95
N LYS A 41 -16.80 -11.53 12.77
CA LYS A 41 -16.23 -10.78 13.89
C LYS A 41 -15.04 -9.91 13.52
N TYR A 42 -14.53 -9.99 12.28
CA TYR A 42 -13.41 -9.18 11.85
C TYR A 42 -13.85 -7.73 11.65
N GLN A 43 -13.32 -6.85 12.48
CA GLN A 43 -13.57 -5.43 12.38
C GLN A 43 -12.62 -4.84 11.34
N PHE A 44 -13.14 -4.66 10.13
CA PHE A 44 -12.45 -3.87 9.11
C PHE A 44 -12.22 -2.45 9.60
N LEU A 45 -11.16 -1.83 9.08
CA LEU A 45 -10.82 -0.45 9.38
C LEU A 45 -12.02 0.48 9.13
N PRO A 46 -12.34 1.36 10.09
CA PRO A 46 -13.28 2.44 9.86
C PRO A 46 -12.83 3.29 8.66
N ARG A 47 -13.78 3.79 7.85
CA ARG A 47 -13.47 4.54 6.62
C ARG A 47 -12.54 5.73 6.84
N ARG A 48 -12.63 6.37 8.01
CA ARG A 48 -11.80 7.52 8.44
C ARG A 48 -10.34 7.17 8.70
N GLU A 49 -10.03 5.89 8.90
CA GLU A 49 -8.68 5.38 9.16
C GLU A 49 -8.00 4.90 7.87
N ILE A 50 -8.73 4.90 6.76
CA ILE A 50 -8.21 4.65 5.41
C ILE A 50 -7.88 5.98 4.76
N LEU A 51 -6.68 6.08 4.19
CA LEU A 51 -6.21 7.26 3.48
C LEU A 51 -7.23 7.77 2.47
N SER A 52 -7.35 9.10 2.38
CA SER A 52 -8.11 9.75 1.32
C SER A 52 -7.38 9.62 -0.02
N PHE A 53 -8.09 9.88 -1.12
CA PHE A 53 -7.45 9.87 -2.45
C PHE A 53 -6.38 10.96 -2.56
N GLU A 54 -6.63 12.13 -1.98
CA GLU A 54 -5.73 13.28 -1.93
C GLU A 54 -4.45 12.96 -1.13
N GLU A 55 -4.59 12.22 -0.02
CA GLU A 55 -3.44 11.76 0.77
C GLU A 55 -2.61 10.73 0.00
N ILE A 56 -3.26 9.77 -0.66
CA ILE A 56 -2.59 8.78 -1.53
C ILE A 56 -1.86 9.48 -2.67
N GLU A 57 -2.50 10.43 -3.35
CA GLU A 57 -1.90 11.19 -4.45
C GLU A 57 -0.67 11.97 -3.97
N ARG A 58 -0.80 12.70 -2.86
CA ARG A 58 0.31 13.44 -2.25
C ARG A 58 1.48 12.52 -1.95
N LEU A 59 1.25 11.37 -1.31
CA LEU A 59 2.30 10.40 -0.99
C LEU A 59 2.93 9.83 -2.26
N ALA A 60 2.13 9.45 -3.26
CA ALA A 60 2.62 8.92 -4.52
C ALA A 60 3.56 9.91 -5.21
N ARG A 61 3.21 11.20 -5.27
CA ARG A 61 4.07 12.26 -5.85
C ARG A 61 5.41 12.38 -5.10
N LEU A 62 5.38 12.32 -3.77
CA LEU A 62 6.59 12.35 -2.94
C LEU A 62 7.47 11.12 -3.24
N PHE A 63 6.91 9.91 -3.27
CA PHE A 63 7.67 8.70 -3.57
C PHE A 63 8.22 8.66 -5.00
N VAL A 64 7.51 9.21 -5.98
CA VAL A 64 8.02 9.36 -7.35
C VAL A 64 9.24 10.30 -7.37
N SER A 65 9.22 11.39 -6.61
CA SER A 65 10.39 12.28 -6.48
C SER A 65 11.60 11.61 -5.84
N LEU A 66 11.38 10.53 -5.07
CA LEU A 66 12.40 9.70 -4.42
C LEU A 66 12.91 8.54 -5.30
N GLY A 67 12.34 8.33 -6.49
CA GLY A 67 12.78 7.33 -7.45
C GLY A 67 11.77 6.21 -7.75
N ALA A 68 10.59 6.21 -7.14
CA ALA A 68 9.56 5.24 -7.48
C ALA A 68 9.08 5.44 -8.94
N THR A 69 9.05 4.36 -9.72
CA THR A 69 8.68 4.36 -11.15
C THR A 69 7.45 3.49 -11.44
N LYS A 70 7.07 2.62 -10.50
CA LYS A 70 5.90 1.74 -10.64
C LYS A 70 4.97 1.90 -9.45
N LEU A 71 3.70 2.14 -9.75
CA LEU A 71 2.61 2.19 -8.77
C LEU A 71 1.73 0.96 -8.95
N ARG A 72 1.51 0.20 -7.88
CA ARG A 72 0.60 -0.95 -7.87
C ARG A 72 -0.49 -0.71 -6.83
N VAL A 73 -1.74 -0.65 -7.28
CA VAL A 73 -2.91 -0.61 -6.39
C VAL A 73 -3.30 -2.02 -6.03
N THR A 74 -3.57 -2.27 -4.74
CA THR A 74 -4.05 -3.55 -4.22
C THR A 74 -5.06 -3.40 -3.11
#